data_AF-E4Y583-F1
#
_entry.id   AF-E4Y583-F1
#
_cell.length_a   1.000
_cell.length_b   1.000
_cell.length_c   1.000
_cell.angle_alpha   90.00
_cell.angle_beta   90.00
_cell.angle_gamma   90.00
#
_symmetry.space_group_name_H-M   'P 1'
#
loop_
_entity.id
_entity.type
_entity.pdbx_description
1 polymer ?
#
loop_
_entity_poly.entity_id
_entity_poly.type
_entity_poly.pdbx_seq_one_letter_code
_entity_poly.pdbx_strand_id
1 'polypeptide(L)'
;MKFYNLFASSALAANTRAINGNAADLINDSLTTEVLHFKVRGSDIDAWNRLDDEIWTSYLAVQDGFVRKTTNVDRTCKFDNADCDVFNYVDWQTFAQWKAINAQELIAVDDEFLAACDKENIRQEMQEPVPLGTSGLAVLATTTSAAATLSGTIFALFSSLALFKL
;
A
#
# COMPACT_ATOMS: atom_id res chain seq x y z
N MET A 1 15.70 8.34 10.17
CA MET A 1 14.99 7.06 9.96
C MET A 1 13.65 7.16 10.67
N LYS A 2 12.56 7.44 9.94
CA LYS A 2 11.20 7.47 10.50
C LYS A 2 10.61 6.08 10.31
N PHE A 3 10.31 5.41 11.42
CA PHE A 3 9.56 4.15 11.41
C PHE A 3 8.07 4.49 11.37
N TYR A 4 7.39 4.10 10.30
CA TYR A 4 5.95 4.24 10.18
C TYR A 4 5.29 2.96 10.69
N ASN A 5 4.68 3.03 11.88
CA ASN A 5 3.89 1.95 12.44
C ASN A 5 2.50 1.97 11.78
N LEU A 6 2.19 0.94 10.98
CA LEU A 6 0.86 0.69 10.44
C LEU A 6 -0.06 0.16 11.54
N PHE A 7 -0.77 1.06 12.22
CA PHE A 7 -1.91 0.67 13.05
C PHE A 7 -3.19 0.78 12.22
N ALA A 8 -3.70 -0.36 11.76
CA ALA A 8 -5.04 -0.45 11.20
C ALA A 8 -6.01 -0.80 12.34
N SER A 9 -6.86 0.16 12.71
CA SER A 9 -8.04 -0.10 13.53
C SER A 9 -9.25 0.43 12.79
N SER A 10 -10.16 -0.46 12.40
CA SER A 10 -11.56 -0.12 12.12
C SER A 10 -12.37 -1.37 11.81
N ALA A 11 -13.49 -1.51 12.51
CA ALA A 11 -14.63 -2.31 12.07
C ALA A 11 -15.41 -1.49 11.05
N LEU A 12 -16.10 -2.15 10.10
CA LEU A 12 -17.57 -2.18 10.01
C LEU A 12 -18.04 -3.16 8.75
N ALA A 13 -19.23 -3.82 8.75
CA ALA A 13 -20.21 -4.67 7.98
C ALA A 13 -20.93 -4.40 6.61
N ALA A 14 -20.39 -4.94 5.51
CA ALA A 14 -21.13 -5.60 4.40
C ALA A 14 -22.66 -5.32 4.17
N ASN A 15 -22.97 -4.54 3.12
CA ASN A 15 -24.31 -4.48 2.53
C ASN A 15 -24.40 -5.47 1.34
N THR A 16 -24.31 -6.78 1.62
CA THR A 16 -24.74 -7.83 0.68
C THR A 16 -25.19 -9.07 1.45
N ARG A 17 -26.33 -9.63 1.06
CA ARG A 17 -27.00 -10.79 1.67
C ARG A 17 -26.01 -11.90 2.05
N ALA A 18 -25.86 -12.14 3.36
CA ALA A 18 -25.37 -13.41 3.86
C ALA A 18 -26.42 -14.49 3.55
N ILE A 19 -26.32 -15.11 2.38
CA ILE A 19 -26.89 -16.45 2.18
C ILE A 19 -25.80 -17.42 2.66
N ASN A 20 -25.64 -17.49 3.99
CA ASN A 20 -24.85 -18.49 4.74
C ASN A 20 -23.32 -18.33 4.90
N GLY A 21 -22.68 -17.19 4.56
CA GLY A 21 -21.22 -16.97 4.74
C GLY A 21 -20.84 -15.90 5.77
N ASN A 22 -19.67 -16.02 6.42
CA ASN A 22 -19.10 -15.03 7.34
C ASN A 22 -18.67 -13.77 6.54
N ALA A 23 -18.89 -12.58 7.09
CA ALA A 23 -18.46 -11.32 6.46
C ALA A 23 -16.94 -11.26 6.22
N ALA A 24 -16.15 -11.93 7.06
CA ALA A 24 -14.70 -12.04 6.87
C ALA A 24 -14.34 -12.83 5.60
N ASP A 25 -15.10 -13.89 5.30
CA ASP A 25 -14.88 -14.70 4.10
C ASP A 25 -15.21 -13.89 2.83
N LEU A 26 -16.29 -13.10 2.88
CA LEU A 26 -16.66 -12.20 1.77
C LEU A 26 -15.60 -11.13 1.47
N ILE A 27 -14.92 -10.61 2.51
CA ILE A 27 -13.83 -9.65 2.32
C ILE A 27 -12.62 -10.35 1.75
N ASN A 28 -12.25 -11.50 2.32
CA ASN A 28 -11.09 -12.28 1.87
C ASN A 28 -11.21 -12.68 0.40
N ASP A 29 -12.41 -13.02 -0.08
CA ASP A 29 -12.68 -13.42 -1.46
C ASP A 29 -12.93 -12.23 -2.42
N SER A 30 -12.88 -10.99 -1.93
CA SER A 30 -13.21 -9.81 -2.74
C SER A 30 -12.06 -9.39 -3.64
N LEU A 31 -12.39 -9.04 -4.89
CA LEU A 31 -11.46 -8.38 -5.83
C LEU A 31 -10.87 -7.15 -5.17
N THR A 32 -9.54 -7.01 -5.22
CA THR A 32 -8.81 -5.99 -4.48
C THR A 32 -7.91 -5.21 -5.43
N THR A 33 -7.90 -3.89 -5.30
CA THR A 33 -6.96 -3.04 -6.02
C THR A 33 -6.22 -2.16 -5.00
N GLU A 34 -4.90 -2.20 -5.06
CA GLU A 34 -4.02 -1.29 -4.33
C GLU A 34 -3.68 -0.09 -5.22
N VAL A 35 -3.67 1.11 -4.62
CA VAL A 35 -3.27 2.35 -5.30
C VAL A 35 -2.10 2.97 -4.57
N LEU A 36 -0.99 3.12 -5.28
CA LEU A 36 0.22 3.75 -4.79
C LEU A 36 0.40 5.09 -5.52
N HIS A 37 0.79 6.12 -4.77
CA HIS A 37 0.96 7.47 -5.28
C HIS A 37 2.41 7.91 -5.11
N PHE A 38 3.01 8.37 -6.19
CA PHE A 38 4.38 8.86 -6.24
C PHE A 38 4.43 10.26 -6.82
N LYS A 39 5.39 11.05 -6.34
CA LYS A 39 5.91 12.21 -7.05
C LYS A 39 7.19 11.79 -7.76
N VAL A 40 7.24 11.95 -9.07
CA VAL A 40 8.41 11.62 -9.90
C VAL A 40 8.78 12.84 -10.74
N ARG A 41 10.06 13.18 -10.84
CA ARG A 41 10.49 14.27 -11.75
C ARG A 41 10.15 13.88 -13.19
N GLY A 42 9.52 14.78 -13.93
CA GLY A 42 8.98 14.53 -15.27
C GLY A 42 10.01 13.98 -16.26
N SER A 43 11.25 14.46 -16.19
CA SER A 43 12.39 13.99 -17.00
C SER A 43 12.83 12.56 -16.71
N ASP A 44 12.41 12.01 -15.56
CA ASP A 44 12.84 10.70 -15.07
C ASP A 44 11.75 9.65 -15.23
N ILE A 45 10.53 10.02 -15.62
CA ILE A 45 9.37 9.11 -15.69
C ILE A 45 9.66 7.86 -16.51
N ASP A 46 10.29 7.99 -17.68
CA ASP A 46 10.59 6.85 -18.53
C ASP A 46 11.60 5.88 -17.87
N ALA A 47 12.62 6.42 -17.19
CA ALA A 47 13.60 5.62 -16.48
C ALA A 47 13.01 4.98 -15.22
N TRP A 48 12.18 5.73 -14.48
CA TRP A 48 11.45 5.25 -13.32
C TRP A 48 10.49 4.11 -13.68
N ASN A 49 9.69 4.27 -14.74
CA ASN A 49 8.77 3.24 -15.23
C ASN A 49 9.52 1.97 -15.63
N ARG A 50 10.67 2.11 -16.30
CA ARG A 50 11.50 0.97 -16.69
C ARG A 50 12.00 0.20 -15.47
N LEU A 51 12.55 0.89 -14.45
CA LEU A 51 13.00 0.23 -13.22
C LEU A 51 11.84 -0.38 -12.44
N ASP A 52 10.70 0.29 -12.40
CA ASP A 52 9.48 -0.20 -11.77
C ASP A 52 8.98 -1.48 -12.45
N ASP A 53 9.06 -1.58 -13.78
CA ASP A 53 8.73 -2.79 -14.54
C ASP A 53 9.74 -3.93 -14.30
N GLU A 54 11.03 -3.61 -14.33
CA GLU A 54 12.12 -4.57 -14.13
C GLU A 54 12.12 -5.18 -12.72
N ILE A 55 11.77 -4.40 -11.69
CA ILE A 55 11.90 -4.79 -10.28
C ILE A 55 10.52 -5.10 -9.68
N TRP A 56 9.69 -4.07 -9.49
CA TRP A 56 8.39 -4.20 -8.81
C TRP A 56 7.39 -5.04 -9.61
N THR A 57 7.15 -4.70 -10.89
CA THR A 57 6.16 -5.40 -11.71
C THR A 57 6.57 -6.85 -11.92
N SER A 58 7.86 -7.12 -12.15
CA SER A 58 8.38 -8.49 -12.29
C SER A 58 8.22 -9.32 -11.01
N TYR A 59 8.48 -8.75 -9.83
CA TYR A 59 8.22 -9.41 -8.54
C TYR A 59 6.74 -9.68 -8.31
N LEU A 60 5.87 -8.70 -8.59
CA LEU A 60 4.43 -8.83 -8.40
C LEU A 60 3.82 -9.86 -9.35
N ALA A 61 4.31 -9.93 -10.60
CA ALA A 61 3.79 -10.83 -11.63
C ALA A 61 3.89 -12.33 -11.31
N VAL A 62 4.77 -12.71 -10.37
CA VAL A 62 4.93 -14.10 -9.94
C VAL A 62 4.16 -14.43 -8.66
N GLN A 63 3.54 -13.44 -8.02
CA GLN A 63 2.75 -13.65 -6.81
C GLN A 63 1.41 -14.32 -7.13
N ASP A 64 0.97 -15.21 -6.24
CA ASP A 64 -0.36 -15.80 -6.37
C ASP A 64 -1.44 -14.73 -6.27
N GLY A 65 -2.44 -14.80 -7.15
CA GLY A 65 -3.52 -13.83 -7.20
C GLY A 65 -3.20 -12.49 -7.88
N PHE A 66 -1.98 -12.24 -8.34
CA PHE A 66 -1.69 -11.04 -9.15
C PHE A 66 -2.49 -11.07 -10.46
N VAL A 67 -3.18 -9.97 -10.78
CA VAL A 67 -3.94 -9.83 -12.03
C VAL A 67 -3.18 -8.96 -13.01
N ARG A 68 -2.84 -7.74 -12.59
CA ARG A 68 -2.10 -6.76 -13.40
C ARG A 68 -1.64 -5.60 -12.54
N LYS A 69 -0.69 -4.85 -13.08
CA LYS A 69 -0.33 -3.51 -12.62
C LYS A 69 -0.43 -2.54 -13.77
N THR A 70 -0.92 -1.33 -13.49
CA THR A 70 -0.96 -0.24 -14.47
C THR A 70 -0.46 1.05 -13.85
N THR A 71 0.38 1.76 -14.60
CA THR A 71 0.95 3.04 -14.20
C THR A 71 0.27 4.17 -14.96
N ASN A 72 -0.22 5.18 -14.24
CA ASN A 72 -0.87 6.36 -14.80
C ASN A 72 -0.13 7.62 -14.36
N VAL A 73 0.28 8.43 -15.32
CA VAL A 73 0.87 9.76 -15.08
C VAL A 73 -0.23 10.80 -15.24
N ASP A 74 -0.28 11.78 -14.33
CA ASP A 74 -1.23 12.88 -14.42
C ASP A 74 -1.09 13.61 -15.77
N ARG A 75 -2.23 13.90 -16.41
CA ARG A 75 -2.28 14.47 -17.76
C ARG A 75 -1.69 15.87 -17.87
N THR A 76 -1.56 16.58 -16.74
CA THR A 76 -0.98 17.92 -16.67
C THR A 76 0.53 17.90 -16.40
N CYS A 77 1.11 16.70 -16.22
CA CYS A 77 2.54 16.51 -16.07
C CYS A 77 3.30 17.13 -17.24
N LYS A 78 4.38 17.84 -16.88
CA LYS A 78 5.39 18.29 -17.84
C LYS A 78 6.57 17.34 -17.74
N PHE A 79 6.95 16.72 -18.86
CA PHE A 79 8.10 15.82 -18.95
C PHE A 79 9.42 16.62 -18.96
N ASP A 80 9.62 17.43 -17.92
CA ASP A 80 10.77 18.28 -17.65
C ASP A 80 11.19 18.14 -16.17
N ASN A 81 11.83 19.16 -15.59
CA ASN A 81 12.28 19.10 -14.20
C ASN A 81 11.17 19.28 -13.15
N ALA A 82 9.90 19.44 -13.54
CA ALA A 82 8.76 19.50 -12.63
C ALA A 82 8.45 18.13 -12.01
N ASP A 83 7.86 18.11 -10.81
CA ASP A 83 7.35 16.87 -10.22
C ASP A 83 5.96 16.55 -10.77
N CYS A 84 5.77 15.29 -11.16
CA CYS A 84 4.53 14.75 -11.68
C CYS A 84 3.93 13.73 -10.72
N ASP A 85 2.60 13.73 -10.64
CA ASP A 85 1.87 12.69 -9.95
C ASP A 85 1.82 11.42 -10.80
N VAL A 86 2.31 10.33 -10.24
CA VAL A 86 2.31 9.00 -10.84
C VAL A 86 1.55 8.06 -9.92
N PHE A 87 0.60 7.31 -10.48
CA PHE A 87 -0.26 6.39 -9.75
C PHE A 87 -0.08 4.98 -10.28
N ASN A 88 0.33 4.06 -9.42
CA ASN A 88 0.32 2.63 -9.71
C ASN A 88 -0.98 2.03 -9.17
N TYR A 89 -1.70 1.30 -10.02
CA TYR A 89 -2.85 0.50 -9.65
C TYR A 89 -2.47 -0.97 -9.78
N VAL A 90 -2.55 -1.71 -8.69
CA VAL A 90 -2.21 -3.14 -8.63
C VAL A 90 -3.47 -3.93 -8.33
N ASP A 91 -3.95 -4.68 -9.31
CA ASP A 91 -5.16 -5.50 -9.20
C ASP A 91 -4.81 -6.92 -8.76
N TRP A 92 -5.59 -7.42 -7.80
CA TRP A 92 -5.48 -8.74 -7.20
C TRP A 92 -6.81 -9.48 -7.32
N GLN A 93 -6.73 -10.80 -7.51
CA GLN A 93 -7.90 -11.67 -7.57
C GLN A 93 -8.69 -11.64 -6.26
N THR A 94 -8.00 -11.59 -5.11
CA THR A 94 -8.62 -11.58 -3.79
C THR A 94 -7.84 -10.73 -2.78
N PHE A 95 -8.52 -10.22 -1.76
CA PHE A 95 -7.90 -9.52 -0.63
C PHE A 95 -6.95 -10.43 0.16
N ALA A 96 -7.32 -11.69 0.32
CA ALA A 96 -6.49 -12.67 1.02
C ALA A 96 -5.13 -12.87 0.35
N GLN A 97 -5.10 -12.94 -0.98
CA GLN A 97 -3.85 -13.08 -1.75
C GLN A 97 -2.98 -11.82 -1.65
N TRP A 98 -3.57 -10.62 -1.78
CA TRP A 98 -2.83 -9.37 -1.54
C TRP A 98 -2.23 -9.31 -0.12
N LYS A 99 -3.00 -9.71 0.91
CA LYS A 99 -2.53 -9.75 2.30
C LYS A 99 -1.46 -10.80 2.58
N ALA A 100 -1.37 -11.84 1.76
CA ALA A 100 -0.46 -12.97 1.95
C ALA A 100 0.97 -12.69 1.50
N ILE A 101 1.21 -11.58 0.78
CA ILE A 101 2.54 -11.20 0.32
C ILE A 101 3.47 -11.03 1.54
N ASN A 102 4.66 -11.59 1.44
CA ASN A 102 5.62 -11.58 2.53
C ASN A 102 6.21 -10.17 2.73
N ALA A 103 6.06 -9.63 3.95
CA ALA A 103 6.54 -8.28 4.26
C ALA A 103 8.07 -8.14 4.20
N GLN A 104 8.83 -9.20 4.49
CA GLN A 104 10.29 -9.18 4.36
C GLN A 104 10.74 -9.16 2.90
N GLU A 105 10.03 -9.87 2.02
CA GLU A 105 10.30 -9.84 0.58
C GLU A 105 9.99 -8.46 0.00
N LEU A 106 8.89 -7.82 0.43
CA LEU A 106 8.55 -6.45 0.04
C LEU A 106 9.63 -5.43 0.42
N ILE A 107 10.23 -5.54 1.60
CA ILE A 107 11.33 -4.65 2.03
C ILE A 107 12.54 -4.83 1.10
N ALA A 108 12.89 -6.06 0.74
CA ALA A 108 14.04 -6.32 -0.12
C ALA A 108 13.82 -5.77 -1.54
N VAL A 109 12.61 -5.90 -2.08
CA VAL A 109 12.24 -5.36 -3.40
C VAL A 109 12.24 -3.83 -3.39
N ASP A 110 11.74 -3.22 -2.31
CA ASP A 110 11.77 -1.75 -2.14
C ASP A 110 13.21 -1.23 -2.06
N ASP A 111 14.06 -1.85 -1.24
CA ASP A 111 15.49 -1.48 -1.14
C ASP A 111 16.21 -1.61 -2.49
N GLU A 112 15.92 -2.66 -3.27
CA GLU A 112 16.46 -2.85 -4.62
C GLU A 112 16.02 -1.73 -5.57
N PHE A 113 14.73 -1.39 -5.57
CA PHE A 113 14.17 -0.34 -6.41
C PHE A 113 14.74 1.05 -6.07
N LEU A 114 14.82 1.38 -4.78
CA LEU A 114 15.38 2.66 -4.31
C LEU A 114 16.86 2.76 -4.67
N ALA A 115 17.64 1.69 -4.48
CA ALA A 115 19.05 1.67 -4.87
C ALA A 115 19.25 1.84 -6.38
N ALA A 116 18.37 1.26 -7.20
CA ALA A 116 18.40 1.43 -8.65
C ALA A 116 18.07 2.87 -9.07
N CYS A 117 17.05 3.48 -8.44
CA CYS A 117 16.72 4.89 -8.66
C CYS A 117 17.87 5.82 -8.30
N ASP A 118 18.50 5.60 -7.14
CA ASP A 118 19.64 6.40 -6.67
C ASP A 118 20.83 6.31 -7.63
N LYS A 119 21.13 5.11 -8.14
CA LYS A 119 22.21 4.88 -9.10
C LYS A 119 22.01 5.66 -10.41
N GLU A 120 20.76 5.81 -10.84
CA GLU A 120 20.40 6.57 -12.05
C GLU A 120 20.05 8.04 -11.76
N ASN A 121 20.16 8.49 -10.50
CA ASN A 121 19.83 9.85 -10.07
C ASN A 121 18.37 10.25 -10.43
N ILE A 122 17.46 9.27 -10.30
CA ILE A 122 16.02 9.44 -10.50
C ILE A 122 15.43 10.07 -9.25
N ARG A 123 14.75 11.22 -9.40
CA ARG A 123 14.05 11.88 -8.30
C ARG A 123 12.63 11.34 -8.19
N GLN A 124 12.37 10.59 -7.13
CA GLN A 124 11.05 10.05 -6.82
C GLN A 124 10.77 10.03 -5.31
N GLU A 125 9.50 10.15 -4.93
CA GLU A 125 9.05 10.09 -3.55
C GLU A 125 7.65 9.46 -3.49
N MET A 126 7.52 8.33 -2.79
CA MET A 126 6.22 7.78 -2.43
C MET A 126 5.49 8.76 -1.51
N GLN A 127 4.28 9.13 -1.88
CA GLN A 127 3.43 10.00 -1.09
C GLN A 127 2.71 9.18 -0.02
N GLU A 128 2.41 9.83 1.11
CA GLU A 128 1.56 9.23 2.14
C GLU A 128 0.25 8.73 1.49
N PRO A 129 -0.30 7.59 1.95
CA PRO A 129 -1.52 7.02 1.38
C PRO A 129 -2.58 8.12 1.27
N VAL A 130 -3.15 8.28 0.07
CA VAL A 130 -4.14 9.32 -0.21
C VAL A 130 -5.17 9.31 0.92
N PRO A 131 -5.30 10.37 1.74
CA PRO A 131 -6.27 10.37 2.81
C PRO A 131 -7.64 10.12 2.19
N LEU A 132 -8.38 9.18 2.76
CA LEU A 132 -9.74 8.79 2.36
C LEU A 132 -10.69 9.99 2.54
N GLY A 133 -10.61 10.97 1.63
CA GLY A 133 -11.28 12.26 1.70
C GLY A 133 -12.22 12.44 0.53
N THR A 134 -13.51 12.16 0.76
CA THR A 134 -14.77 12.69 0.18
C THR A 134 -14.89 13.13 -1.30
N SER A 135 -13.87 13.00 -2.15
CA SER A 135 -13.86 13.52 -3.52
C SER A 135 -13.40 12.44 -4.52
N GLY A 136 -14.33 11.57 -4.91
CA GLY A 136 -14.50 11.21 -6.31
C GLY A 136 -13.65 10.12 -6.97
N LEU A 137 -12.54 9.64 -6.39
CA LEU A 137 -11.83 8.44 -6.87
C LEU A 137 -11.37 7.59 -5.68
N ALA A 138 -12.30 6.79 -5.17
CA ALA A 138 -12.04 5.77 -4.17
C ALA A 138 -11.69 4.46 -4.89
N VAL A 139 -10.52 3.91 -4.59
CA VAL A 139 -10.29 2.47 -4.74
C VAL A 139 -10.03 1.95 -3.34
N LEU A 140 -11.01 1.19 -2.86
CA LEU A 140 -11.15 0.72 -1.49
C LEU A 140 -10.14 -0.39 -1.16
N ALA A 141 -9.46 -0.23 -0.03
CA ALA A 141 -9.32 -1.29 0.97
C ALA A 141 -10.19 -1.00 2.22
N THR A 142 -11.26 -0.20 2.10
CA THR A 142 -12.15 0.13 3.24
C THR A 142 -13.63 -0.07 2.91
N THR A 143 -14.11 -1.31 2.92
CA THR A 143 -15.55 -1.57 3.10
C THR A 143 -15.86 -1.58 4.60
N THR A 144 -16.71 -0.64 5.06
CA THR A 144 -17.17 -0.45 6.46
C THR A 144 -18.73 -0.56 6.57
N SER A 145 -19.30 -1.14 7.64
CA SER A 145 -20.62 -1.01 8.41
C SER A 145 -20.83 -1.57 9.92
N ALA A 146 -21.70 -1.01 10.76
CA ALA A 146 -21.77 -1.09 12.26
C ALA A 146 -21.28 -2.31 13.16
N ALA A 147 -20.51 -1.97 14.21
CA ALA A 147 -20.66 -2.21 15.67
C ALA A 147 -20.82 -3.61 16.34
N ALA A 148 -19.97 -3.90 17.35
CA ALA A 148 -20.38 -4.20 18.73
C ALA A 148 -19.21 -4.08 19.75
N THR A 149 -19.43 -3.22 20.75
CA THR A 149 -18.65 -2.98 21.97
C THR A 149 -18.72 -4.14 22.97
N LEU A 150 -17.61 -4.48 23.65
CA LEU A 150 -17.42 -4.37 25.13
C LEU A 150 -16.34 -5.32 25.69
N SER A 151 -15.50 -4.71 26.52
CA SER A 151 -14.93 -5.24 27.77
C SER A 151 -13.64 -6.05 27.73
N GLY A 152 -12.68 -5.61 28.56
CA GLY A 152 -11.81 -6.53 29.27
C GLY A 152 -10.31 -6.25 29.17
N THR A 153 -9.85 -5.23 29.91
CA THR A 153 -8.63 -5.27 30.74
C THR A 153 -7.51 -6.26 30.40
N ILE A 154 -6.29 -5.76 30.15
CA ILE A 154 -5.01 -6.30 30.67
C ILE A 154 -4.01 -5.12 30.68
N PHE A 155 -3.83 -4.48 31.84
CA PHE A 155 -2.66 -4.61 32.72
C PHE A 155 -1.35 -4.06 32.12
N ALA A 156 -1.04 -2.82 32.49
CA ALA A 156 0.32 -2.33 32.57
C ALA A 156 1.02 -3.05 33.73
N LEU A 157 2.13 -3.73 33.43
CA LEU A 157 3.24 -4.18 34.28
C LEU A 157 4.09 -5.06 33.33
N PHE A 158 5.33 -4.74 33.02
CA PHE A 158 6.47 -4.82 33.93
C PHE A 158 7.52 -3.74 33.67
N SER A 159 7.88 -3.07 34.76
CA SER A 159 9.22 -2.63 35.18
C SER A 159 10.32 -3.55 34.62
N SER A 160 11.50 -3.07 34.22
CA SER A 160 12.52 -2.65 35.18
C SER A 160 13.80 -2.09 34.51
N LEU A 161 14.30 -1.00 35.11
CA LEU A 161 15.71 -0.67 35.37
C LEU A 161 16.69 -0.52 34.19
N ALA A 162 17.13 0.73 33.95
CA ALA A 162 18.52 1.10 34.22
C ALA A 162 18.62 2.61 34.47
N LEU A 163 19.24 2.94 35.60
CA LEU A 163 19.43 4.29 36.15
C LEU A 163 20.54 5.07 35.43
N PHE A 164 20.36 6.39 35.51
CA PHE A 164 21.27 7.51 35.40
C PHE A 164 22.73 7.35 35.94
N LYS A 165 23.60 8.19 35.35
CA LYS A 165 24.92 8.75 35.78
C LYS A 165 26.19 8.00 35.33
N LEU A 166 27.01 8.64 34.51
CA LEU A 166 27.90 9.77 34.86
C LEU A 166 27.99 10.76 33.69
#